data_AF-A0A948SMD5-F1
#
_entry.id   AF-A0A948SMD5-F1
#
_cell.length_a   1.000
_cell.length_b   1.000
_cell.length_c   1.000
_cell.angle_alpha   90.00
_cell.angle_beta   90.00
_cell.angle_gamma   90.00
#
_symmetry.space_group_name_H-M   'P 1'
#
loop_
_entity.id
_entity.type
_entity.pdbx_description
1 polymer ?
#
loop_
_entity_poly.entity_id
_entity_poly.type
_entity_poly.pdbx_seq_one_letter_code
_entity_poly.pdbx_strand_id
1 'polypeptide(L)'
;MPLPTLQVPRDSPAGRALRNRRVVFVVVAILAFAATHWPKLELAGTGGAPLDKLAHALNFAVLTALLWQTGWVRRLAILPAVMVAWCSLDELSQGIPGLRRTVDLDDWLANLAGIAGSLAFIAALRPAGQGIAALAATRRRCALDSLLAHWTAWLNIATAAALGAAVGAPLGVLLDSWFVRKGPQPWQYGFVGAVLGASVVAHAVLEAGIRSRLRRSHDDRPCLACAAVAPDAAPDAPCRTCGAARHARDWFRPIGLPGSEELRLCMMPVLLGMAAVIVFNFSAIAILTTMRLRSELILRFDTWFTTLPPDARIVADATGVALIGAWTLSRCRVRIAAEVDRGGERCLACGFDLRATAAGAGTGTCPECGEQFVRIGPG
;
A
#
# COMPACT_ATOMS: atom_id res chain seq x y z
N MET A 1 26.53 3.65 -4.58
CA MET A 1 26.52 4.11 -5.99
C MET A 1 25.09 4.05 -6.52
N PRO A 2 24.52 5.11 -7.10
CA PRO A 2 23.29 4.97 -7.86
C PRO A 2 23.59 4.09 -9.08
N LEU A 3 22.93 2.92 -9.17
CA LEU A 3 22.99 2.10 -10.38
C LEU A 3 22.63 3.01 -11.58
N PRO A 4 23.37 2.94 -12.70
CA PRO A 4 23.01 3.67 -13.90
C PRO A 4 21.53 3.41 -14.17
N THR A 5 20.76 4.48 -14.39
CA THR A 5 19.32 4.36 -14.62
C THR A 5 19.12 3.70 -15.97
N LEU A 6 19.15 2.36 -15.98
CA LEU A 6 18.78 1.54 -17.12
C LEU A 6 17.41 2.04 -17.59
N GLN A 7 17.39 2.59 -18.79
CA GLN A 7 16.15 3.03 -19.40
C GLN A 7 15.29 1.80 -19.65
N VAL A 8 14.14 1.73 -18.98
CA VAL A 8 13.18 0.65 -19.20
C VAL A 8 12.59 0.82 -20.59
N PRO A 9 12.79 -0.13 -21.54
CA PRO A 9 12.27 -0.01 -22.89
C PRO A 9 10.74 0.12 -22.87
N ARG A 10 10.19 1.06 -23.64
CA ARG A 10 8.74 1.37 -23.63
C ARG A 10 7.89 0.15 -23.95
N ASP A 11 8.37 -0.70 -24.86
CA ASP A 11 7.66 -1.90 -25.32
C ASP A 11 7.92 -3.14 -24.45
N SER A 12 8.77 -3.04 -23.42
CA SER A 12 8.91 -4.11 -22.44
C SER A 12 7.67 -4.20 -21.54
N PRO A 13 7.37 -5.35 -20.91
CA PRO A 13 6.26 -5.45 -19.97
C PRO A 13 6.32 -4.41 -18.84
N ALA A 14 7.51 -4.14 -18.27
CA ALA A 14 7.65 -3.09 -17.26
C ALA A 14 7.38 -1.68 -17.82
N GLY A 15 7.80 -1.40 -19.05
CA GLY A 15 7.49 -0.13 -19.74
C GLY A 15 5.99 0.06 -19.96
N ARG A 16 5.29 -0.98 -20.41
CA ARG A 16 3.83 -0.97 -20.57
C ARG A 16 3.09 -0.84 -19.24
N ALA A 17 3.54 -1.54 -18.20
CA ALA A 17 2.96 -1.41 -16.86
C ALA A 17 3.07 0.01 -16.31
N LEU A 18 4.24 0.65 -16.49
CA LEU A 18 4.46 2.04 -16.10
C LEU A 18 3.55 3.00 -16.87
N ARG A 19 3.37 2.78 -18.18
CA ARG A 19 2.43 3.53 -19.01
C ARG A 19 1.00 3.38 -18.49
N ASN A 20 0.54 2.15 -18.24
CA ASN A 20 -0.81 1.89 -17.74
C ASN A 20 -1.04 2.54 -16.36
N ARG A 21 -0.08 2.46 -15.44
CA ARG A 21 -0.14 3.16 -14.14
C ARG A 21 -0.31 4.66 -14.29
N ARG A 22 0.40 5.29 -15.24
CA ARG A 22 0.27 6.72 -15.54
C ARG A 22 -1.10 7.05 -16.12
N VAL A 23 -1.62 6.24 -17.04
CA VAL A 23 -2.96 6.43 -17.59
C VAL A 23 -4.01 6.33 -16.48
N VAL A 24 -3.94 5.30 -15.62
CA VAL A 24 -4.86 5.13 -14.49
C VAL A 24 -4.77 6.32 -13.53
N PHE A 25 -3.56 6.78 -13.19
CA PHE A 25 -3.38 7.97 -12.37
C PHE A 25 -4.05 9.21 -13.00
N VAL A 26 -3.82 9.48 -14.29
CA VAL A 26 -4.41 10.64 -14.97
C VAL A 26 -5.94 10.54 -15.00
N VAL A 27 -6.49 9.37 -15.31
CA VAL A 27 -7.95 9.16 -15.31
C VAL A 27 -8.53 9.40 -13.92
N VAL A 28 -7.94 8.81 -12.88
CA VAL A 28 -8.40 9.01 -11.49
C VAL A 28 -8.24 10.46 -11.05
N ALA A 29 -7.16 11.14 -11.44
CA ALA A 29 -6.94 12.56 -11.16
C ALA A 29 -7.98 13.47 -11.81
N ILE A 30 -8.36 13.19 -13.07
CA ILE A 30 -9.42 13.93 -13.76
C ILE A 30 -10.77 13.70 -13.09
N LEU A 31 -11.10 12.44 -12.74
CA LEU A 31 -12.35 12.12 -12.05
C LEU A 31 -12.42 12.76 -10.65
N ALA A 32 -11.31 12.73 -9.91
CA ALA A 32 -11.17 13.39 -8.62
C ALA A 32 -11.39 14.90 -8.72
N PHE A 33 -10.70 15.56 -9.66
CA PHE A 33 -10.84 17.00 -9.89
C PHE A 33 -12.26 17.37 -10.32
N ALA A 34 -12.87 16.58 -11.22
CA ALA A 34 -14.26 16.79 -11.62
C ALA A 34 -15.24 16.62 -10.46
N ALA A 35 -14.99 15.67 -9.55
CA ALA A 35 -15.82 15.45 -8.37
C ALA A 35 -15.72 16.61 -7.37
N THR A 36 -14.51 17.14 -7.10
CA THR A 36 -14.31 18.28 -6.20
C THR A 36 -14.87 19.58 -6.78
N HIS A 37 -14.88 19.71 -8.11
CA HIS A 37 -15.36 20.89 -8.82
C HIS A 37 -16.81 20.78 -9.33
N TRP A 38 -17.54 19.73 -8.94
CA TRP A 38 -18.93 19.58 -9.37
C TRP A 38 -19.79 20.71 -8.78
N PRO A 39 -20.43 21.57 -9.61
CA PRO A 39 -21.16 22.73 -9.11
C PRO A 39 -22.37 22.31 -8.28
N LYS A 40 -22.49 22.86 -7.07
CA LYS A 40 -23.61 22.57 -6.16
C LYS A 40 -23.91 21.07 -6.02
N LEU A 41 -22.89 20.25 -5.77
CA LEU A 41 -23.10 18.84 -5.51
C LEU A 41 -23.81 18.66 -4.17
N GLU A 42 -25.13 18.76 -4.19
CA GLU A 42 -25.99 18.31 -3.09
C GLU A 42 -26.25 16.83 -3.31
N LEU A 43 -25.59 15.98 -2.52
CA LEU A 43 -25.88 14.55 -2.52
C LEU A 43 -27.29 14.36 -1.95
N ALA A 44 -28.28 14.27 -2.84
CA ALA A 44 -29.70 14.18 -2.47
C ALA A 44 -29.95 13.04 -1.48
N GLY A 45 -30.71 13.32 -0.41
CA GLY A 45 -31.05 12.32 0.62
C GLY A 45 -30.02 12.14 1.74
N THR A 46 -28.92 12.89 1.72
CA THR A 46 -27.89 12.81 2.76
C THR A 46 -28.14 13.69 3.99
N GLY A 47 -29.03 14.69 3.89
CA GLY A 47 -29.33 15.61 5.00
C GLY A 47 -28.08 16.32 5.55
N GLY A 48 -27.06 16.54 4.69
CA GLY A 48 -25.72 16.95 5.11
C GLY A 48 -24.88 15.76 5.57
N ALA A 49 -24.78 14.68 4.78
CA ALA A 49 -24.08 13.47 5.24
C ALA A 49 -22.64 13.79 5.60
N PRO A 50 -22.14 13.27 6.73
CA PRO A 50 -20.75 13.41 7.14
C PRO A 50 -19.90 12.38 6.38
N LEU A 51 -19.88 12.45 5.06
CA LEU A 51 -19.01 11.60 4.23
C LEU A 51 -17.99 12.40 3.43
N ASP A 52 -18.17 13.71 3.39
CA ASP A 52 -17.38 14.59 2.54
C ASP A 52 -15.91 14.55 2.94
N LYS A 53 -15.61 14.74 4.23
CA LYS A 53 -14.22 14.73 4.73
C LYS A 53 -13.56 13.37 4.52
N LEU A 54 -14.32 12.29 4.71
CA LEU A 54 -13.79 10.94 4.50
C LEU A 54 -13.52 10.64 3.02
N ALA A 55 -14.38 11.12 2.11
CA ALA A 55 -14.18 11.01 0.68
C ALA A 55 -12.95 11.81 0.23
N HIS A 56 -12.78 13.03 0.75
CA HIS A 56 -11.60 13.87 0.55
C HIS A 56 -10.30 13.16 0.97
N ALA A 57 -10.26 12.65 2.21
CA ALA A 57 -9.11 11.90 2.72
C ALA A 57 -8.80 10.66 1.87
N LEU A 58 -9.82 9.85 1.52
CA LEU A 58 -9.63 8.66 0.69
C LEU A 58 -9.12 9.00 -0.71
N ASN A 59 -9.71 10.02 -1.34
CA ASN A 59 -9.36 10.45 -2.68
C ASN A 59 -7.88 10.86 -2.74
N PHE A 60 -7.42 11.71 -1.82
CA PHE A 60 -6.03 12.12 -1.77
C PHE A 60 -5.07 11.02 -1.31
N ALA A 61 -5.51 10.05 -0.49
CA ALA A 61 -4.73 8.86 -0.18
C ALA A 61 -4.47 8.01 -1.44
N VAL A 62 -5.51 7.77 -2.25
CA VAL A 62 -5.44 7.03 -3.51
C VAL A 62 -4.58 7.77 -4.54
N LEU A 63 -4.80 9.08 -4.73
CA LEU A 63 -4.00 9.90 -5.64
C LEU A 63 -2.52 9.89 -5.26
N THR A 64 -2.20 10.00 -3.96
CA THR A 64 -0.81 9.92 -3.47
C THR A 64 -0.18 8.57 -3.82
N ALA A 65 -0.91 7.46 -3.59
CA ALA A 65 -0.42 6.11 -3.89
C ALA A 65 -0.22 5.89 -5.40
N LEU A 66 -1.16 6.36 -6.23
CA LEU A 66 -1.07 6.25 -7.68
C LEU A 66 0.06 7.13 -8.24
N LEU A 67 0.23 8.36 -7.75
CA LEU A 67 1.32 9.25 -8.15
C LEU A 67 2.68 8.61 -7.87
N TRP A 68 2.87 8.02 -6.68
CA TRP A 68 4.08 7.26 -6.36
C TRP A 68 4.33 6.12 -7.36
N GLN A 69 3.29 5.39 -7.73
CA GLN A 69 3.37 4.28 -8.68
C GLN A 69 3.70 4.71 -10.12
N THR A 70 3.42 5.96 -10.51
CA THR A 70 3.79 6.49 -11.85
C THR A 70 5.30 6.64 -12.07
N GLY A 71 6.07 6.68 -10.98
CA GLY A 71 7.50 6.93 -11.00
C GLY A 71 7.90 8.35 -11.45
N TRP A 72 6.95 9.29 -11.57
CA TRP A 72 7.24 10.71 -11.83
C TRP A 72 7.93 11.36 -10.63
N VAL A 73 7.45 11.08 -9.42
CA VAL A 73 8.10 11.47 -8.16
C VAL A 73 8.76 10.25 -7.54
N ARG A 74 10.09 10.16 -7.62
CA ARG A 74 10.86 9.00 -7.10
C ARG A 74 11.38 9.19 -5.69
N ARG A 75 11.42 10.43 -5.21
CA ARG A 75 11.93 10.76 -3.87
C ARG A 75 10.76 10.91 -2.92
N LEU A 76 10.70 10.04 -1.92
CA LEU A 76 9.64 10.07 -0.90
C LEU A 76 9.62 11.40 -0.14
N ALA A 77 10.75 12.10 -0.01
CA ALA A 77 10.81 13.43 0.61
C ALA A 77 10.16 14.54 -0.23
N ILE A 78 10.04 14.37 -1.55
CA ILE A 78 9.45 15.37 -2.46
C ILE A 78 7.94 15.13 -2.62
N LEU A 79 7.50 13.88 -2.54
CA LEU A 79 6.09 13.50 -2.72
C LEU A 79 5.12 14.27 -1.80
N PRO A 80 5.39 14.47 -0.48
CA PRO A 80 4.53 15.26 0.38
C PRO A 80 4.37 16.69 -0.13
N ALA A 81 5.45 17.37 -0.51
CA ALA A 81 5.40 18.75 -0.98
C ALA A 81 4.54 18.88 -2.26
N VAL A 82 4.68 17.93 -3.19
CA VAL A 82 3.87 17.90 -4.42
C VAL A 82 2.39 17.68 -4.11
N MET A 83 2.07 16.72 -3.24
CA MET A 83 0.68 16.40 -2.91
C MET A 83 0.01 17.50 -2.07
N VAL A 84 0.74 18.14 -1.14
CA VAL A 84 0.26 19.29 -0.37
C VAL A 84 0.02 20.49 -1.29
N ALA A 85 0.94 20.77 -2.22
CA ALA A 85 0.72 21.83 -3.19
C ALA A 85 -0.53 21.56 -4.05
N TRP A 86 -0.73 20.33 -4.50
CA TRP A 86 -1.92 19.97 -5.26
C TRP A 86 -3.20 20.08 -4.43
N CYS A 87 -3.27 19.52 -3.21
CA CYS A 87 -4.50 19.62 -2.41
C CYS A 87 -4.84 21.08 -2.05
N SER A 88 -3.84 21.93 -1.83
CA SER A 88 -4.05 23.38 -1.65
C SER A 88 -4.60 24.04 -2.91
N LEU A 89 -4.07 23.70 -4.09
CA LEU A 89 -4.57 24.25 -5.35
C LEU A 89 -6.00 23.79 -5.64
N ASP A 90 -6.30 22.51 -5.43
CA ASP A 90 -7.64 21.92 -5.62
C ASP A 90 -8.68 22.61 -4.70
N GLU A 91 -8.33 22.85 -3.44
CA GLU A 91 -9.22 23.52 -2.50
C GLU A 91 -9.40 25.01 -2.82
N LEU A 92 -8.32 25.72 -3.13
CA LEU A 92 -8.41 27.14 -3.50
C LEU A 92 -9.20 27.34 -4.81
N SER A 93 -9.10 26.43 -5.78
CA SER A 93 -9.83 26.54 -7.04
C SER A 93 -11.33 26.26 -6.90
N GLN A 94 -11.78 25.59 -5.82
CA GLN A 94 -13.21 25.49 -5.52
C GLN A 94 -13.83 26.87 -5.20
N GLY A 95 -13.04 27.83 -4.74
CA GLY A 95 -13.48 29.21 -4.46
C GLY A 95 -13.80 30.07 -5.71
N ILE A 96 -13.67 29.52 -6.93
CA ILE A 96 -14.00 30.23 -8.16
C ILE A 96 -15.52 30.57 -8.17
N PRO A 97 -15.92 31.86 -8.33
CA PRO A 97 -17.32 32.29 -8.18
C PRO A 97 -18.35 31.51 -9.03
N GLY A 98 -17.93 30.99 -10.18
CA GLY A 98 -18.78 30.18 -11.06
C GLY A 98 -19.20 28.82 -10.49
N LEU A 99 -18.40 28.25 -9.58
CA LEU A 99 -18.66 26.93 -8.98
C LEU A 99 -19.67 26.97 -7.83
N ARG A 100 -19.82 28.16 -7.21
CA ARG A 100 -20.64 28.39 -6.02
C ARG A 100 -20.31 27.40 -4.88
N ARG A 101 -19.02 27.08 -4.72
CA ARG A 101 -18.47 26.37 -3.57
C ARG A 101 -17.67 27.31 -2.68
N THR A 102 -17.46 26.92 -1.44
CA THR A 102 -16.61 27.62 -0.48
C THR A 102 -15.33 26.85 -0.27
N VAL A 103 -14.22 27.57 -0.07
CA VAL A 103 -12.97 26.99 0.41
C VAL A 103 -13.19 26.55 1.85
N ASP A 104 -13.01 25.27 2.15
CA ASP A 104 -13.19 24.69 3.47
C ASP A 104 -11.86 24.14 4.02
N LEU A 105 -11.45 24.69 5.16
CA LEU A 105 -10.23 24.26 5.84
C LEU A 105 -10.32 22.79 6.28
N ASP A 106 -11.50 22.30 6.64
CA ASP A 106 -11.68 20.92 7.09
C ASP A 106 -11.50 19.93 5.94
N ASP A 107 -11.86 20.29 4.70
CA ASP A 107 -11.58 19.46 3.51
C ASP A 107 -10.08 19.41 3.23
N TRP A 108 -9.40 20.55 3.32
CA TRP A 108 -7.95 20.61 3.19
C TRP A 108 -7.24 19.75 4.24
N LEU A 109 -7.65 19.82 5.51
CA LEU A 109 -7.09 18.99 6.58
C LEU A 109 -7.37 17.50 6.34
N ALA A 110 -8.55 17.15 5.85
CA ALA A 110 -8.88 15.78 5.49
C ALA A 110 -8.01 15.25 4.33
N ASN A 111 -7.76 16.08 3.31
CA ASN A 111 -6.83 15.77 2.23
C ASN A 111 -5.42 15.47 2.78
N LEU A 112 -4.92 16.30 3.70
CA LEU A 112 -3.62 16.11 4.36
C LEU A 112 -3.54 14.80 5.15
N ALA A 113 -4.61 14.45 5.88
CA ALA A 113 -4.73 13.18 6.59
C ALA A 113 -4.61 11.99 5.64
N GLY A 114 -5.32 12.03 4.51
CA GLY A 114 -5.21 11.04 3.43
C GLY A 114 -3.80 10.90 2.87
N ILE A 115 -3.16 12.03 2.56
CA ILE A 115 -1.76 12.08 2.08
C ILE A 115 -0.82 11.45 3.10
N ALA A 116 -0.93 11.83 4.38
CA ALA A 116 -0.08 11.32 5.45
C ALA A 116 -0.23 9.80 5.63
N GLY A 117 -1.46 9.29 5.66
CA GLY A 117 -1.73 7.85 5.74
C GLY A 117 -1.11 7.10 4.55
N SER A 118 -1.31 7.57 3.33
CA SER A 118 -0.75 6.97 2.12
C SER A 118 0.78 6.98 2.12
N LEU A 119 1.42 8.09 2.51
CA LEU A 119 2.87 8.20 2.65
C LEU A 119 3.44 7.21 3.67
N ALA A 120 2.77 7.03 4.81
CA ALA A 120 3.18 6.08 5.83
C ALA A 120 3.15 4.64 5.29
N PHE A 121 2.10 4.25 4.57
CA PHE A 121 2.03 2.94 3.92
C PHE A 121 3.04 2.77 2.78
N ILE A 122 3.27 3.80 1.97
CA ILE A 122 4.32 3.79 0.94
C ILE A 122 5.69 3.55 1.59
N ALA A 123 6.00 4.23 2.70
CA ALA A 123 7.23 4.05 3.45
C ALA A 123 7.34 2.62 4.02
N ALA A 124 6.26 2.12 4.62
CA ALA A 124 6.20 0.78 5.21
C ALA A 124 6.34 -0.34 4.18
N LEU A 125 5.84 -0.14 2.96
CA LEU A 125 5.87 -1.11 1.86
C LEU A 125 7.17 -1.09 1.06
N ARG A 126 8.14 -0.24 1.41
CA ARG A 126 9.46 -0.27 0.75
C ARG A 126 10.10 -1.65 0.90
N PRO A 127 10.89 -2.10 -0.10
CA PRO A 127 11.69 -3.30 0.05
C PRO A 127 12.56 -3.20 1.31
N ALA A 128 12.58 -4.27 2.10
CA ALA A 128 13.45 -4.42 3.26
C ALA A 128 14.40 -5.61 3.00
N GLY A 129 15.58 -5.57 3.62
CA GLY A 129 16.65 -6.56 3.40
C GLY A 129 17.59 -6.18 2.25
N GLN A 130 18.68 -6.92 2.14
CA GLN A 130 19.78 -6.66 1.18
C GLN A 130 20.09 -7.88 0.30
N GLY A 131 19.80 -9.09 0.78
CA GLY A 131 20.11 -10.34 0.09
C GLY A 131 18.88 -10.96 -0.57
N ILE A 132 18.49 -12.14 -0.08
CA ILE A 132 17.41 -12.95 -0.64
C ILE A 132 16.09 -12.19 -0.58
N ALA A 133 15.86 -11.41 0.47
CA ALA A 133 14.67 -10.58 0.61
C ALA A 133 14.61 -9.48 -0.46
N ALA A 134 15.74 -8.84 -0.79
CA ALA A 134 15.82 -7.85 -1.86
C ALA A 134 15.56 -8.48 -3.24
N LEU A 135 16.10 -9.68 -3.48
CA LEU A 135 15.82 -10.45 -4.69
C LEU A 135 14.33 -10.84 -4.77
N ALA A 136 13.73 -11.33 -3.68
CA ALA A 136 12.31 -11.67 -3.62
C ALA A 136 11.43 -10.44 -3.88
N ALA A 137 11.76 -9.28 -3.30
CA ALA A 137 11.06 -8.03 -3.55
C ALA A 137 11.17 -7.60 -5.03
N THR A 138 12.35 -7.74 -5.64
CA THR A 138 12.58 -7.43 -7.06
C THR A 138 11.77 -8.35 -7.97
N ARG A 139 11.73 -9.65 -7.68
CA ARG A 139 10.92 -10.63 -8.42
C ARG A 139 9.43 -10.36 -8.29
N ARG A 140 8.97 -10.03 -7.09
CA ARG A 140 7.59 -9.64 -6.84
C ARG A 140 7.21 -8.39 -7.62
N ARG A 141 8.12 -7.42 -7.72
CA ARG A 141 7.95 -6.23 -8.57
C ARG A 141 7.88 -6.58 -10.06
N CYS A 142 8.78 -7.44 -10.54
CA CYS A 142 8.77 -7.95 -11.91
C CYS A 142 7.46 -8.69 -12.24
N ALA A 143 6.96 -9.52 -11.32
CA ALA A 143 5.67 -10.22 -11.44
C ALA A 143 4.49 -9.23 -11.49
N LEU A 144 4.50 -8.21 -10.63
CA LEU A 144 3.50 -7.14 -10.62
C LEU A 144 3.53 -6.34 -11.93
N ASP A 145 4.72 -5.97 -12.42
CA ASP A 145 4.90 -5.26 -13.68
C ASP A 145 4.41 -6.12 -14.86
N SER A 146 4.75 -7.41 -14.88
CA SER A 146 4.23 -8.35 -15.88
C SER A 146 2.71 -8.47 -15.86
N LEU A 147 2.09 -8.46 -14.68
CA LEU A 147 0.64 -8.51 -14.52
C LEU A 147 -0.01 -7.22 -15.04
N LEU A 148 0.44 -6.06 -14.57
CA LEU A 148 -0.14 -4.75 -14.90
C LEU A 148 0.22 -4.23 -16.29
N ALA A 149 1.11 -4.92 -17.01
CA ALA A 149 1.38 -4.68 -18.43
C ALA A 149 0.15 -4.95 -19.31
N HIS A 150 -0.80 -5.75 -18.83
CA HIS A 150 -2.04 -6.10 -19.54
C HIS A 150 -3.22 -5.28 -19.01
N TRP A 151 -4.00 -4.67 -19.90
CA TRP A 151 -5.17 -3.87 -19.54
C TRP A 151 -6.27 -4.71 -18.85
N THR A 152 -6.40 -5.99 -19.22
CA THR A 152 -7.35 -6.92 -18.61
C THR A 152 -7.10 -7.14 -17.11
N ALA A 153 -5.85 -7.05 -16.66
CA ALA A 153 -5.54 -7.13 -15.23
C ALA A 153 -6.13 -5.93 -14.46
N TRP A 154 -6.08 -4.73 -15.05
CA TRP A 154 -6.68 -3.54 -14.46
C TRP A 154 -8.20 -3.64 -14.39
N LEU A 155 -8.86 -4.14 -15.44
CA LEU A 155 -10.28 -4.42 -15.38
C LEU A 155 -10.62 -5.42 -14.28
N ASN A 156 -9.90 -6.53 -14.20
CA ASN A 156 -10.18 -7.55 -13.19
C ASN A 156 -10.05 -6.97 -11.77
N ILE A 157 -9.03 -6.13 -11.52
CA ILE A 157 -8.85 -5.44 -10.24
C ILE A 157 -10.00 -4.46 -9.98
N ALA A 158 -10.42 -3.68 -10.99
CA ALA A 158 -11.51 -2.72 -10.86
C ALA A 158 -12.87 -3.41 -10.64
N THR A 159 -13.17 -4.48 -11.36
CA THR A 159 -14.37 -5.29 -11.18
C THR A 159 -14.38 -5.96 -9.81
N ALA A 160 -13.24 -6.50 -9.38
CA ALA A 160 -13.07 -7.06 -8.04
C ALA A 160 -13.30 -6.01 -6.94
N ALA A 161 -12.78 -4.80 -7.13
CA ALA A 161 -13.01 -3.68 -6.22
C ALA A 161 -14.50 -3.31 -6.16
N ALA A 162 -15.17 -3.21 -7.31
CA ALA A 162 -16.59 -2.88 -7.38
C ALA A 162 -17.48 -3.95 -6.72
N LEU A 163 -17.20 -5.23 -6.95
CA LEU A 163 -17.89 -6.33 -6.27
C LEU A 163 -17.62 -6.32 -4.77
N GLY A 164 -16.38 -6.09 -4.37
CA GLY A 164 -16.00 -5.91 -2.97
C GLY A 164 -16.76 -4.75 -2.32
N ALA A 165 -16.90 -3.62 -3.00
CA ALA A 165 -17.70 -2.49 -2.52
C ALA A 165 -19.18 -2.85 -2.36
N ALA A 166 -19.76 -3.52 -3.36
CA ALA A 166 -21.16 -3.93 -3.37
C ALA A 166 -21.52 -4.88 -2.21
N VAL A 167 -20.58 -5.74 -1.79
CA VAL A 167 -20.73 -6.63 -0.63
C VAL A 167 -20.37 -5.91 0.68
N GLY A 168 -19.31 -5.12 0.67
CA GLY A 168 -18.80 -4.43 1.85
C GLY A 168 -19.76 -3.37 2.39
N ALA A 169 -20.47 -2.64 1.51
CA ALA A 169 -21.45 -1.64 1.90
C ALA A 169 -22.58 -2.19 2.80
N PRO A 170 -23.39 -3.17 2.35
CA PRO A 170 -24.45 -3.71 3.20
C PRO A 170 -23.90 -4.36 4.46
N LEU A 171 -22.72 -5.00 4.41
CA LEU A 171 -22.09 -5.56 5.61
C LEU A 171 -21.73 -4.47 6.63
N GLY A 172 -21.18 -3.34 6.18
CA GLY A 172 -20.89 -2.19 7.04
C GLY A 172 -22.14 -1.67 7.74
N VAL A 173 -23.24 -1.50 7.00
CA VAL A 173 -24.55 -1.09 7.55
C VAL A 173 -25.07 -2.10 8.57
N LEU A 174 -24.98 -3.40 8.26
CA LEU A 174 -25.46 -4.47 9.16
C LEU A 174 -24.67 -4.51 10.46
N LEU A 175 -23.34 -4.41 10.39
CA LEU A 175 -22.48 -4.40 11.58
C LEU A 175 -22.80 -3.21 12.50
N ASP A 176 -22.99 -2.03 11.92
CA ASP A 176 -23.41 -0.85 12.67
C ASP A 176 -24.75 -1.07 13.38
N SER A 177 -25.76 -1.54 12.64
CA SER A 177 -27.11 -1.77 13.18
C SER A 177 -27.14 -2.75 14.36
N TRP A 178 -26.17 -3.67 14.43
CA TRP A 178 -26.11 -4.69 15.48
C TRP A 178 -25.38 -4.18 16.74
N PHE A 179 -24.33 -3.37 16.58
CA PHE A 179 -23.47 -2.94 17.68
C PHE A 179 -23.76 -1.54 18.22
N VAL A 180 -24.25 -0.60 17.39
CA VAL A 180 -24.37 0.82 17.77
C VAL A 180 -25.85 1.24 17.74
N ARG A 181 -26.58 0.95 18.81
CA ARG A 181 -28.02 1.22 18.88
C ARG A 181 -28.43 2.71 18.83
N LYS A 182 -27.51 3.70 18.77
CA LYS A 182 -27.85 5.14 18.91
C LYS A 182 -26.98 6.17 18.12
N GLY A 183 -26.52 5.86 16.90
CA GLY A 183 -25.97 6.83 15.93
C GLY A 183 -24.70 6.32 15.27
N PRO A 184 -24.24 6.82 14.10
CA PRO A 184 -24.71 7.86 13.19
C PRO A 184 -25.38 7.24 11.93
N GLN A 185 -25.43 7.95 10.80
CA GLN A 185 -26.21 7.58 9.62
C GLN A 185 -25.71 6.27 8.97
N PRO A 186 -26.59 5.30 8.63
CA PRO A 186 -26.20 4.00 8.05
C PRO A 186 -25.32 4.13 6.80
N TRP A 187 -25.49 5.21 6.05
CA TRP A 187 -24.69 5.52 4.86
C TRP A 187 -23.19 5.65 5.13
N GLN A 188 -22.79 6.14 6.32
CA GLN A 188 -21.37 6.27 6.65
C GLN A 188 -20.67 4.92 6.76
N TYR A 189 -21.27 3.99 7.50
CA TYR A 189 -20.76 2.64 7.60
C TYR A 189 -20.90 1.87 6.30
N GLY A 190 -21.94 2.15 5.51
CA GLY A 190 -22.02 1.67 4.13
C GLY A 190 -20.83 2.11 3.29
N PHE A 191 -20.44 3.38 3.37
CA PHE A 191 -19.27 3.88 2.64
C PHE A 191 -17.95 3.26 3.15
N VAL A 192 -17.71 3.25 4.46
CA VAL A 192 -16.52 2.62 5.05
C VAL A 192 -16.44 1.14 4.67
N GLY A 193 -17.56 0.42 4.80
CA GLY A 193 -17.69 -0.96 4.39
C GLY A 193 -17.41 -1.16 2.90
N ALA A 194 -17.92 -0.29 2.03
CA ALA A 194 -17.64 -0.32 0.60
C ALA A 194 -16.14 -0.19 0.30
N VAL A 195 -15.48 0.79 0.93
CA VAL A 195 -14.05 1.07 0.72
C VAL A 195 -13.18 -0.09 1.21
N LEU A 196 -13.49 -0.64 2.39
CA LEU A 196 -12.79 -1.80 2.94
C LEU A 196 -13.00 -3.04 2.07
N GLY A 197 -14.24 -3.32 1.69
CA GLY A 197 -14.58 -4.44 0.81
C GLY A 197 -13.88 -4.34 -0.53
N ALA A 198 -13.90 -3.16 -1.17
CA ALA A 198 -13.18 -2.89 -2.41
C ALA A 198 -11.67 -3.15 -2.26
N SER A 199 -11.08 -2.60 -1.20
CA SER A 199 -9.63 -2.72 -0.93
C SER A 199 -9.21 -4.18 -0.72
N VAL A 200 -9.96 -4.93 0.09
CA VAL A 200 -9.66 -6.33 0.40
C VAL A 200 -9.77 -7.21 -0.85
N VAL A 201 -10.88 -7.12 -1.59
CA VAL A 201 -11.12 -7.99 -2.75
C VAL A 201 -10.18 -7.64 -3.90
N ALA A 202 -9.94 -6.36 -4.17
CA ALA A 202 -8.96 -5.91 -5.16
C ALA A 202 -7.54 -6.36 -4.80
N HIS A 203 -7.15 -6.25 -3.53
CA HIS A 203 -5.86 -6.74 -3.05
C HIS A 203 -5.74 -8.26 -3.21
N ALA A 204 -6.77 -9.03 -2.84
CA ALA A 204 -6.77 -10.49 -2.99
C ALA A 204 -6.58 -10.93 -4.45
N VAL A 205 -7.28 -10.29 -5.39
CA VAL A 205 -7.12 -10.56 -6.84
C VAL A 205 -5.72 -10.17 -7.32
N LEU A 206 -5.20 -9.02 -6.87
CA LEU A 206 -3.85 -8.59 -7.19
C LEU A 206 -2.80 -9.60 -6.69
N GLU A 207 -2.90 -10.05 -5.43
CA GLU A 207 -2.01 -11.05 -4.84
C GLU A 207 -2.09 -12.39 -5.56
N ALA A 208 -3.30 -12.86 -5.89
CA ALA A 208 -3.49 -14.08 -6.67
C ALA A 208 -2.80 -13.99 -8.03
N GLY A 209 -2.93 -12.84 -8.71
CA GLY A 209 -2.25 -12.55 -9.97
C GLY A 209 -0.72 -12.54 -9.84
N ILE A 210 -0.18 -11.88 -8.81
CA ILE A 210 1.27 -11.85 -8.52
C ILE A 210 1.78 -13.27 -8.25
N ARG A 211 1.11 -14.04 -7.38
CA ARG A 211 1.50 -15.43 -7.05
C ARG A 211 1.48 -16.32 -8.28
N SER A 212 0.48 -16.17 -9.15
CA SER A 212 0.40 -16.88 -10.43
C SER A 212 1.60 -16.56 -11.35
N ARG A 213 2.01 -15.29 -11.43
CA ARG A 213 3.19 -14.87 -12.21
C ARG A 213 4.51 -15.32 -11.58
N LEU A 214 4.62 -15.29 -10.25
CA LEU A 214 5.80 -15.80 -9.54
C LEU A 214 6.01 -17.30 -9.78
N ARG A 215 4.93 -18.10 -9.77
CA ARG A 215 5.01 -19.55 -10.08
C ARG A 215 5.57 -19.81 -11.48
N ARG A 216 5.12 -19.04 -12.48
CA ARG A 216 5.61 -19.15 -13.87
C ARG A 216 6.99 -18.55 -14.10
N SER A 217 7.44 -17.64 -13.23
CA SER A 217 8.72 -16.94 -13.41
C SER A 217 9.95 -17.85 -13.48
N HIS A 218 9.87 -19.06 -12.92
CA HIS A 218 10.92 -20.05 -13.04
C HIS A 218 11.09 -20.54 -14.48
N ASP A 219 9.98 -20.77 -15.17
CA ASP A 219 9.95 -21.35 -16.52
C ASP A 219 10.10 -20.23 -17.57
N ASP A 220 9.42 -19.10 -17.36
CA ASP A 220 9.47 -17.93 -18.25
C ASP A 220 10.83 -17.17 -18.17
N ARG A 221 11.57 -17.35 -17.06
CA ARG A 221 12.84 -16.67 -16.75
C ARG A 221 12.82 -15.16 -17.11
N PRO A 222 11.89 -14.36 -16.58
CA PRO A 222 11.77 -12.96 -16.97
C PRO A 222 12.97 -12.15 -16.50
N CYS A 223 13.42 -11.19 -17.31
CA CYS A 223 14.43 -10.22 -16.89
C CYS A 223 13.90 -9.37 -15.73
N LEU A 224 14.60 -9.32 -14.60
CA LEU A 224 14.15 -8.59 -13.42
C LEU A 224 14.09 -7.06 -13.60
N ALA A 225 14.77 -6.51 -14.62
CA ALA A 225 14.79 -5.08 -14.92
C ALA A 225 13.63 -4.61 -15.81
N CYS A 226 13.26 -5.39 -16.85
CA CYS A 226 12.25 -4.99 -17.83
C CYS A 226 11.05 -5.95 -17.93
N ALA A 227 11.07 -7.06 -17.19
CA ALA A 227 10.08 -8.12 -17.18
C ALA A 227 9.90 -8.87 -18.52
N ALA A 228 10.80 -8.70 -19.50
CA ALA A 228 10.78 -9.47 -20.75
C ALA A 228 11.11 -10.96 -20.49
N VAL A 229 10.28 -11.84 -21.06
CA VAL A 229 10.37 -13.31 -20.97
C VAL A 229 11.41 -13.83 -21.95
N ALA A 230 12.22 -14.80 -21.52
CA ALA A 230 13.28 -15.39 -22.34
C ALA A 230 13.68 -16.77 -21.79
N PRO A 231 12.84 -17.80 -22.04
CA PRO A 231 13.01 -19.14 -21.48
C PRO A 231 14.31 -19.81 -21.93
N ASP A 232 14.69 -19.62 -23.20
CA ASP A 232 15.85 -20.28 -23.81
C ASP A 232 17.17 -19.52 -23.63
N ALA A 233 17.15 -18.39 -22.94
CA ALA A 233 18.37 -17.63 -22.72
C ALA A 233 19.27 -18.32 -21.70
N ALA A 234 20.58 -18.35 -22.01
CA ALA A 234 21.60 -18.77 -21.07
C ALA A 234 21.53 -17.90 -19.79
N PRO A 235 21.73 -18.48 -18.60
CA PRO A 235 21.48 -17.78 -17.33
C PRO A 235 22.24 -16.47 -17.12
N ASP A 236 23.42 -16.34 -17.72
CA ASP A 236 24.30 -15.16 -17.61
C ASP A 236 24.34 -14.31 -18.89
N ALA A 237 23.55 -14.67 -19.91
CA ALA A 237 23.42 -13.83 -21.09
C ALA A 237 22.64 -12.55 -20.75
N PRO A 238 23.08 -11.37 -21.20
CA PRO A 238 22.36 -10.13 -20.97
C PRO A 238 20.96 -10.19 -21.61
N CYS A 239 20.01 -9.46 -21.02
CA CYS A 239 18.66 -9.37 -21.56
C CYS A 239 18.67 -8.78 -22.98
N ARG A 240 18.15 -9.51 -23.97
CA ARG A 240 18.07 -9.03 -25.37
C ARG A 240 17.25 -7.75 -25.54
N THR A 241 16.35 -7.43 -24.60
CA THR A 241 15.45 -6.28 -24.68
C THR A 241 16.04 -5.01 -24.05
N CYS A 242 16.69 -5.11 -22.88
CA CYS A 242 17.19 -3.94 -22.15
C CYS A 242 18.69 -3.97 -21.84
N GLY A 243 19.41 -5.03 -22.23
CA GLY A 243 20.84 -5.20 -21.97
C GLY A 243 21.19 -5.50 -20.51
N ALA A 244 20.24 -5.51 -19.58
CA ALA A 244 20.51 -5.76 -18.17
C ALA A 244 21.13 -7.16 -17.97
N ALA A 245 22.11 -7.24 -17.07
CA ALA A 245 22.67 -8.51 -16.64
C ALA A 245 21.58 -9.41 -16.07
N ARG A 246 21.74 -10.71 -16.33
CA ARG A 246 20.90 -11.77 -15.78
C ARG A 246 21.81 -12.74 -15.06
N HIS A 247 21.27 -13.38 -14.04
CA HIS A 247 22.00 -14.40 -13.30
C HIS A 247 21.11 -15.61 -13.07
N ALA A 248 21.69 -16.82 -13.03
CA ALA A 248 20.94 -18.05 -12.72
C ALA A 248 20.11 -17.95 -11.43
N ARG A 249 20.65 -17.26 -10.41
CA ARG A 249 19.98 -17.01 -9.13
C ARG A 249 18.68 -16.20 -9.24
N ASP A 250 18.47 -15.45 -10.32
CA ASP A 250 17.30 -14.56 -10.48
C ASP A 250 15.97 -15.32 -10.58
N TRP A 251 16.01 -16.58 -11.02
CA TRP A 251 14.81 -17.42 -11.22
C TRP A 251 14.73 -18.62 -10.30
N PHE A 252 15.69 -18.72 -9.38
CA PHE A 252 15.68 -19.69 -8.30
C PHE A 252 14.32 -19.70 -7.57
N ARG A 253 13.81 -20.82 -7.07
CA ARG A 253 12.56 -20.81 -6.26
C ARG A 253 12.92 -20.68 -4.78
N PRO A 254 12.96 -19.46 -4.20
CA PRO A 254 13.16 -19.33 -2.77
C PRO A 254 11.95 -19.95 -2.09
N ILE A 255 12.23 -20.85 -1.15
CA ILE A 255 11.25 -21.29 -0.17
C ILE A 255 10.83 -20.02 0.58
N GLY A 256 9.53 -19.77 0.64
CA GLY A 256 9.00 -18.78 1.57
C GLY A 256 9.25 -19.24 3.01
N LEU A 257 9.19 -18.31 3.96
CA LEU A 257 9.07 -18.73 5.36
C LEU A 257 7.77 -19.53 5.51
N PRO A 258 7.75 -20.60 6.33
CA PRO A 258 6.51 -21.24 6.73
C PRO A 258 5.54 -20.20 7.31
N GLY A 259 4.24 -20.31 7.05
CA GLY A 259 3.27 -19.31 7.52
C GLY A 259 3.24 -19.14 9.05
N SER A 260 3.55 -20.20 9.80
CA SER A 260 3.73 -20.15 11.26
C SER A 260 4.91 -19.28 11.70
N GLU A 261 6.01 -19.30 10.94
CA GLU A 261 7.20 -18.49 11.18
C GLU A 261 6.94 -17.02 10.85
N GLU A 262 6.28 -16.74 9.72
CA GLU A 262 5.84 -15.37 9.39
C GLU A 262 4.93 -14.80 10.49
N LEU A 263 3.96 -15.58 10.95
CA LEU A 263 3.05 -15.20 12.03
C LEU A 263 3.83 -14.92 13.33
N ARG A 264 4.77 -15.80 13.71
CA ARG A 264 5.62 -15.63 14.90
C ARG A 264 6.41 -14.32 14.85
N LEU A 265 7.03 -14.01 13.70
CA LEU A 265 7.81 -12.78 13.50
C LEU A 265 6.93 -11.52 13.57
N CYS A 266 5.69 -11.62 13.10
CA CYS A 266 4.71 -10.53 13.07
C CYS A 266 3.91 -10.36 14.36
N MET A 267 3.82 -11.39 15.21
CA MET A 267 2.95 -11.39 16.39
C MET A 267 3.26 -10.22 17.33
N MET A 268 4.54 -10.02 17.70
CA MET A 268 4.91 -8.96 18.63
C MET A 268 4.65 -7.53 18.06
N PRO A 269 5.05 -7.19 16.81
CA PRO A 269 4.70 -5.89 16.24
C PRO A 269 3.19 -5.65 16.10
N VAL A 270 2.42 -6.69 15.81
CA VAL A 270 0.95 -6.63 15.74
C VAL A 270 0.37 -6.36 17.13
N LEU A 271 0.78 -7.11 18.15
CA LEU A 271 0.34 -6.89 19.54
C LEU A 271 0.70 -5.49 20.04
N LEU A 272 1.91 -5.00 19.72
CA LEU A 272 2.32 -3.63 20.05
C LEU A 272 1.48 -2.58 19.30
N GLY A 273 1.16 -2.81 18.03
CA GLY A 273 0.27 -1.93 17.27
C GLY A 273 -1.13 -1.87 17.86
N MET A 274 -1.72 -3.03 18.19
CA MET A 274 -3.02 -3.12 18.85
C MET A 274 -3.01 -2.44 20.22
N ALA A 275 -1.98 -2.73 21.03
CA ALA A 275 -1.81 -2.09 22.33
C ALA A 275 -1.65 -0.57 22.20
N ALA A 276 -0.91 -0.08 21.18
CA ALA A 276 -0.76 1.35 20.94
C ALA A 276 -2.10 2.01 20.60
N VAL A 277 -2.93 1.40 19.74
CA VAL A 277 -4.27 1.93 19.44
C VAL A 277 -5.14 2.00 20.71
N ILE A 278 -5.17 0.93 21.49
CA ILE A 278 -5.96 0.84 22.73
C ILE A 278 -5.46 1.89 23.74
N VAL A 279 -4.16 1.87 24.08
CA VAL A 279 -3.58 2.77 25.08
C VAL A 279 -3.73 4.22 24.65
N PHE A 280 -3.51 4.56 23.38
CA PHE A 280 -3.70 5.91 22.87
C PHE A 280 -5.14 6.37 23.05
N ASN A 281 -6.12 5.54 22.67
CA ASN A 281 -7.54 5.86 22.80
C ASN A 281 -7.97 6.04 24.27
N PHE A 282 -7.64 5.08 25.14
CA PHE A 282 -7.96 5.17 26.57
C PHE A 282 -7.27 6.34 27.25
N SER A 283 -6.02 6.62 26.90
CA SER A 283 -5.26 7.75 27.45
C SER A 283 -5.85 9.08 27.00
N ALA A 284 -6.25 9.21 25.74
CA ALA A 284 -6.94 10.41 25.24
C ALA A 284 -8.25 10.65 26.00
N ILE A 285 -9.10 9.62 26.17
CA ILE A 285 -10.34 9.72 26.94
C ILE A 285 -10.07 10.10 28.39
N ALA A 286 -9.11 9.46 29.05
CA ALA A 286 -8.76 9.72 30.45
C ALA A 286 -8.23 11.14 30.64
N ILE A 287 -7.33 11.61 29.78
CA ILE A 287 -6.78 12.97 29.82
C ILE A 287 -7.89 14.00 29.60
N LEU A 288 -8.70 13.83 28.56
CA LEU A 288 -9.82 14.73 28.27
C LEU A 288 -10.79 14.76 29.46
N THR A 289 -11.16 13.63 30.03
CA THR A 289 -12.12 13.59 31.16
C THR A 289 -11.55 14.21 32.43
N THR A 290 -10.30 13.92 32.78
CA THR A 290 -9.69 14.34 34.06
C THR A 290 -9.19 15.78 34.04
N MET A 291 -8.62 16.22 32.91
CA MET A 291 -7.95 17.51 32.82
C MET A 291 -8.83 18.61 32.21
N ARG A 292 -9.99 18.28 31.62
CA ARG A 292 -10.91 19.28 31.03
C ARG A 292 -11.33 20.38 32.01
N LEU A 293 -11.50 20.06 33.29
CA LEU A 293 -11.86 21.06 34.31
C LEU A 293 -10.64 21.75 34.95
N ARG A 294 -9.43 21.24 34.70
CA ARG A 294 -8.19 21.71 35.35
C ARG A 294 -7.23 22.45 34.42
N SER A 295 -7.40 22.32 33.11
CA SER A 295 -6.53 22.92 32.10
C SER A 295 -7.35 23.62 31.02
N GLU A 296 -7.17 24.93 30.91
CA GLU A 296 -7.82 25.75 29.87
C GLU A 296 -7.41 25.29 28.46
N LEU A 297 -6.15 24.86 28.27
CA LEU A 297 -5.67 24.34 26.99
C LEU A 297 -6.45 23.09 26.57
N ILE A 298 -6.66 22.15 27.49
CA ILE A 298 -7.39 20.91 27.21
C ILE A 298 -8.87 21.19 26.99
N LEU A 299 -9.46 22.12 27.76
CA LEU A 299 -10.83 22.56 27.52
C LEU A 299 -11.00 23.21 26.13
N ARG A 300 -10.07 24.08 25.72
CA ARG A 300 -10.07 24.71 24.39
C ARG A 300 -9.93 23.66 23.29
N PHE A 301 -9.03 22.68 23.47
CA PHE A 301 -8.87 21.59 22.51
C PHE A 301 -10.12 20.71 22.43
N ASP A 302 -10.68 20.28 23.56
CA ASP A 302 -11.91 19.47 23.61
C ASP A 302 -13.10 20.21 22.97
N THR A 303 -13.25 21.50 23.28
CA THR A 303 -14.29 22.33 22.68
C THR A 303 -14.08 22.43 21.17
N TRP A 304 -12.87 22.72 20.71
CA TRP A 304 -12.55 22.73 19.28
C TRP A 304 -12.83 21.38 18.60
N PHE A 305 -12.34 20.27 19.18
CA PHE A 305 -12.52 18.93 18.61
C PHE A 305 -14.00 18.52 18.57
N THR A 306 -14.78 18.89 19.59
CA THR A 306 -16.23 18.62 19.61
C THR A 306 -17.03 19.52 18.67
N THR A 307 -16.50 20.69 18.28
CA THR A 307 -17.07 21.52 17.20
C THR A 307 -16.76 21.02 15.81
N LEU A 308 -15.80 20.10 15.63
CA LEU A 308 -15.51 19.52 14.32
C LEU A 308 -16.70 18.69 13.81
N PRO A 309 -16.93 18.68 12.49
CA PRO A 309 -17.85 17.75 11.85
C PRO A 309 -17.58 16.29 12.28
N PRO A 310 -18.62 15.43 12.44
CA PRO A 310 -18.44 14.04 12.82
C PRO A 310 -17.46 13.26 11.95
N ASP A 311 -17.42 13.51 10.65
CA ASP A 311 -16.50 12.89 9.71
C ASP A 311 -15.06 13.40 9.79
N ALA A 312 -14.84 14.68 10.09
CA ALA A 312 -13.51 15.18 10.39
C ALA A 312 -12.87 14.44 11.58
N ARG A 313 -13.67 14.15 12.63
CA ARG A 313 -13.23 13.33 13.77
C ARG A 313 -12.91 11.89 13.37
N ILE A 314 -13.76 11.27 12.54
CA ILE A 314 -13.51 9.93 11.99
C ILE A 314 -12.21 9.91 11.18
N VAL A 315 -11.96 10.92 10.35
CA VAL A 315 -10.72 11.03 9.55
C VAL A 315 -9.50 11.16 10.46
N ALA A 316 -9.59 11.95 11.54
CA ALA A 316 -8.51 12.07 12.51
C ALA A 316 -8.18 10.72 13.18
N ASP A 317 -9.20 10.01 13.66
CA ASP A 317 -9.04 8.68 14.27
C ASP A 317 -8.49 7.66 13.26
N ALA A 318 -9.06 7.61 12.05
CA ALA A 318 -8.62 6.74 10.97
C ALA A 318 -7.16 7.01 10.58
N THR A 319 -6.73 8.27 10.61
CA THR A 319 -5.33 8.66 10.35
C THR A 319 -4.41 8.11 11.43
N GLY A 320 -4.77 8.25 12.72
CA GLY A 320 -4.01 7.67 13.82
C GLY A 320 -3.85 6.15 13.69
N VAL A 321 -4.95 5.45 13.40
CA VAL A 321 -4.94 4.00 13.14
C VAL A 321 -4.08 3.64 11.92
N ALA A 322 -4.19 4.39 10.82
CA ALA A 322 -3.41 4.17 9.62
C ALA A 322 -1.90 4.33 9.87
N LEU A 323 -1.48 5.34 10.62
CA LEU A 323 -0.07 5.57 10.97
C LEU A 323 0.48 4.44 11.85
N ILE A 324 -0.27 4.00 12.86
CA ILE A 324 0.13 2.86 13.71
C ILE A 324 0.19 1.57 12.87
N GLY A 325 -0.81 1.32 12.02
CA GLY A 325 -0.86 0.17 11.12
C GLY A 325 0.33 0.13 10.14
N ALA A 326 0.67 1.27 9.55
CA ALA A 326 1.84 1.39 8.67
C ALA A 326 3.15 1.12 9.43
N TRP A 327 3.29 1.64 10.66
CA TRP A 327 4.43 1.32 11.51
C TRP A 327 4.52 -0.18 11.81
N THR A 328 3.43 -0.82 12.24
CA THR A 328 3.37 -2.25 12.51
C THR A 328 3.77 -3.07 11.28
N LEU A 329 3.20 -2.75 10.11
CA LEU A 329 3.53 -3.40 8.85
C LEU A 329 5.02 -3.27 8.50
N SER A 330 5.60 -2.09 8.67
CA SER A 330 7.03 -1.84 8.45
C SER A 330 7.89 -2.74 9.33
N ARG A 331 7.56 -2.84 10.62
CA ARG A 331 8.28 -3.69 11.58
C ARG A 331 8.18 -5.17 11.24
N CYS A 332 6.99 -5.65 10.86
CA CYS A 332 6.79 -7.02 10.38
C CYS A 332 7.68 -7.32 9.17
N ARG A 333 7.66 -6.44 8.17
CA ARG A 333 8.43 -6.63 6.93
C ARG A 333 9.93 -6.62 7.15
N VAL A 334 10.46 -5.73 8.00
CA VAL A 334 11.88 -5.71 8.34
C VAL A 334 12.31 -7.01 9.01
N ARG A 335 11.50 -7.56 9.92
CA ARG A 335 11.79 -8.83 10.60
C ARG A 335 11.74 -10.02 9.66
N ILE A 336 10.70 -10.11 8.82
CA ILE A 336 10.59 -11.15 7.79
C ILE A 336 11.79 -11.07 6.84
N ALA A 337 12.12 -9.88 6.36
CA ALA A 337 13.25 -9.70 5.44
C ALA A 337 14.59 -10.12 6.08
N ALA A 338 14.82 -9.77 7.34
CA ALA A 338 16.02 -10.18 8.07
C ALA A 338 16.13 -11.71 8.21
N GLU A 339 15.02 -12.41 8.47
CA GLU A 339 15.02 -13.87 8.55
C GLU A 339 15.19 -14.52 7.16
N VAL A 340 14.53 -13.98 6.13
CA VAL A 340 14.70 -14.45 4.75
C VAL A 340 16.15 -14.26 4.27
N ASP A 341 16.81 -13.16 4.63
CA ASP A 341 18.21 -12.91 4.29
C ASP A 341 19.17 -13.92 4.94
N ARG A 342 18.77 -14.58 6.04
CA ARG A 342 19.53 -15.70 6.64
C ARG A 342 19.38 -17.01 5.86
N GLY A 343 18.52 -17.08 4.84
CA GLY A 343 18.27 -18.29 4.05
C GLY A 343 19.47 -18.87 3.30
N GLY A 344 20.59 -18.14 3.20
CA GLY A 344 21.87 -18.64 2.68
C GLY A 344 22.80 -19.24 3.75
N GLU A 345 22.53 -18.93 5.02
CA GLU A 345 23.25 -19.45 6.18
C GLU A 345 22.48 -20.60 6.86
N ARG A 346 21.15 -20.61 6.77
CA ARG A 346 20.28 -21.61 7.37
C ARG A 346 19.19 -22.00 6.38
N CYS A 347 18.87 -23.29 6.29
CA CYS A 347 17.76 -23.75 5.47
C CYS A 347 16.42 -23.22 6.03
N LEU A 348 15.66 -22.47 5.23
CA LEU A 348 14.37 -21.89 5.67
C LEU A 348 13.27 -22.95 5.89
N ALA A 349 13.43 -24.16 5.36
CA ALA A 349 12.49 -25.26 5.53
C ALA A 349 12.72 -26.06 6.83
N CYS A 350 13.92 -26.63 7.00
CA CYS A 350 14.22 -27.50 8.15
C CYS A 350 15.09 -26.85 9.23
N GLY A 351 15.68 -25.68 8.95
CA GLY A 351 16.52 -24.97 9.91
C GLY A 351 17.97 -25.45 10.02
N PHE A 352 18.44 -26.35 9.15
CA PHE A 352 19.83 -26.83 9.12
C PHE A 352 20.83 -25.70 8.82
N ASP A 353 22.00 -25.72 9.46
CA ASP A 353 23.09 -24.77 9.20
C ASP A 353 23.75 -25.05 7.85
N LEU A 354 23.57 -24.14 6.91
CA LEU A 354 24.09 -24.27 5.56
C LEU A 354 25.50 -23.73 5.43
N ARG A 355 26.11 -23.06 6.42
CA ARG A 355 27.39 -22.33 6.24
C ARG A 355 28.52 -23.17 5.63
N ALA A 356 28.60 -24.45 5.99
CA ALA A 356 29.59 -25.39 5.45
C ALA A 356 29.16 -26.08 4.14
N THR A 357 27.89 -25.96 3.72
CA THR A 357 27.38 -26.58 2.49
C THR A 357 27.95 -25.88 1.26
N ALA A 358 28.41 -26.64 0.25
CA ALA A 358 28.89 -26.06 -0.99
C ALA A 358 27.73 -25.39 -1.77
N ALA A 359 27.97 -24.19 -2.33
CA ALA A 359 26.99 -23.47 -3.13
C ALA A 359 27.61 -23.10 -4.50
N GLY A 360 27.46 -23.97 -5.49
CA GLY A 360 27.93 -23.73 -6.86
C GLY A 360 27.16 -22.59 -7.51
N ALA A 361 27.89 -21.61 -8.09
CA ALA A 361 27.31 -20.39 -8.68
C ALA A 361 26.33 -19.63 -7.75
N GLY A 362 26.50 -19.76 -6.43
CA GLY A 362 25.62 -19.14 -5.43
C GLY A 362 24.31 -19.89 -5.18
N THR A 363 24.14 -21.10 -5.68
CA THR A 363 22.99 -21.97 -5.42
C THR A 363 23.43 -23.31 -4.82
N GLY A 364 22.62 -23.92 -3.97
CA GLY A 364 22.91 -25.23 -3.39
C GLY A 364 21.64 -25.98 -2.97
N THR A 365 21.80 -27.20 -2.50
CA THR A 365 20.72 -28.03 -1.92
C THR A 365 21.04 -28.34 -0.47
N CYS A 366 20.05 -28.18 0.41
CA CYS A 366 20.17 -28.55 1.82
C CYS A 366 20.38 -30.07 1.92
N PRO A 367 21.43 -30.55 2.61
CA PRO A 367 21.71 -31.99 2.71
C PRO A 367 20.65 -32.74 3.52
N GLU A 368 19.95 -32.08 4.44
CA GLU A 368 18.95 -32.72 5.31
C GLU A 368 17.59 -32.91 4.64
N CYS A 369 17.07 -31.86 3.99
CA CYS A 369 15.71 -31.88 3.44
C CYS A 369 15.66 -31.84 1.91
N GLY A 370 16.81 -31.77 1.23
CA GLY A 370 16.91 -31.68 -0.24
C GLY A 370 16.49 -30.32 -0.82
N GLU A 371 15.93 -29.45 0.01
CA GLU A 371 15.40 -28.17 -0.45
C GLU A 371 16.51 -27.22 -0.90
N GLN A 372 16.27 -26.48 -1.97
CA GLN A 372 17.29 -25.63 -2.55
C GLN A 372 17.51 -24.36 -1.70
N PHE A 373 18.72 -23.79 -1.73
CA PHE A 373 19.03 -22.47 -1.17
C PHE A 373 19.89 -21.59 -2.10
N VAL A 374 19.93 -20.28 -1.83
CA VAL A 374 20.74 -19.29 -2.55
C VAL A 374 21.65 -18.54 -1.57
N ARG A 375 22.89 -18.28 -1.98
CA ARG A 375 23.79 -17.32 -1.33
C ARG A 375 24.00 -16.12 -2.23
N ILE A 376 23.60 -14.95 -1.74
CA ILE A 376 23.96 -13.67 -2.35
C ILE A 376 25.19 -13.20 -1.59
N GLY A 377 26.36 -13.32 -2.21
CA GLY A 377 27.59 -12.75 -1.66
C GLY A 377 27.46 -11.23 -1.47
N PRO A 378 28.27 -10.62 -0.58
CA PRO A 378 28.35 -9.17 -0.49
C PRO A 378 28.72 -8.64 -1.89
N GLY A 379 27.77 -7.94 -2.51
CA GLY A 379 27.91 -7.40 -3.86
C GLY A 379 28.68 -6.10 -3.92
#